data_AF-A0A2D7MTR9-F1
#
_entry.id   AF-A0A2D7MTR9-F1
#
_cell.length_a   1.000
_cell.length_b   1.000
_cell.length_c   1.000
_cell.angle_alpha   90.00
_cell.angle_beta   90.00
_cell.angle_gamma   90.00
#
_symmetry.space_group_name_H-M   'P 1'
#
loop_
_entity.id
_entity.type
_entity.pdbx_description
1 polymer ?
#
loop_
_entity_poly.entity_id
_entity_poly.type
_entity_poly.pdbx_seq_one_letter_code
_entity_poly.pdbx_strand_id
1 'polypeptide(L)'
;MHQSISEFILQSKTTNLKTAHYPKEYLDLDVKFSFGMGTPAKISWISIHNNDIRNTKGINCVYLYYKDINLLILAYGIMEAFVGGDTWSNEVSENNPTISQYFEHNSLGKPYRYGDSFVYKAYQPKIENQSVKFINLKNNLEVKREQFNKELNQLVEFYGKIINLEIRNEESSYSQGLFYMESQLEDFIIKNWENTELGKKYDLIYENGDLIRKQYKTDIGIIDILAKDKKNKNHVVIELKRNQTSDDTFGQLTRYMGWVKRHLNDKNVKGIIIAVKYDKKLDYALEFAPFDTEVFIYNVLFTLNEFKK
;
A
#
# COMPACT_ATOMS: atom_id res chain seq x y z
N MET A 1 -3.48 -0.85 -10.74
CA MET A 1 -2.20 -0.47 -11.38
C MET A 1 -2.06 -0.89 -12.84
N HIS A 2 -2.47 -2.09 -13.27
CA HIS A 2 -2.33 -2.50 -14.68
C HIS A 2 -2.75 -1.44 -15.73
N GLN A 3 -3.94 -0.84 -15.60
CA GLN A 3 -4.40 0.19 -16.53
C GLN A 3 -3.46 1.40 -16.58
N SER A 4 -3.06 1.94 -15.43
CA SER A 4 -2.10 3.04 -15.33
C SER A 4 -0.74 2.68 -15.93
N ILE A 5 -0.31 1.42 -15.83
CA ILE A 5 0.92 0.93 -16.45
C ILE A 5 0.77 0.82 -17.98
N SER A 6 -0.38 0.37 -18.49
CA SER A 6 -0.70 0.41 -19.92
C SER A 6 -0.68 1.84 -20.46
N GLU A 7 -1.34 2.79 -19.77
CA GLU A 7 -1.32 4.21 -20.11
C GLU A 7 0.11 4.78 -20.08
N PHE A 8 0.91 4.40 -19.09
CA PHE A 8 2.33 4.76 -18.99
C PHE A 8 3.15 4.27 -20.18
N ILE A 9 2.92 3.05 -20.69
CA ILE A 9 3.61 2.55 -21.89
C ILE A 9 3.24 3.39 -23.11
N LEU A 10 1.95 3.71 -23.28
CA LEU A 10 1.49 4.55 -24.40
C LEU A 10 2.08 5.95 -24.32
N GLN A 11 1.99 6.60 -23.16
CA GLN A 11 2.53 7.94 -22.96
C GLN A 11 4.04 7.99 -23.13
N SER A 12 4.76 6.94 -22.74
CA SER A 12 6.22 6.85 -22.89
C SER A 12 6.71 6.93 -24.34
N LYS A 13 5.85 6.65 -25.31
CA LYS A 13 6.12 6.78 -26.76
C LYS A 13 5.80 8.17 -27.32
N THR A 14 5.39 9.10 -26.47
CA THR A 14 5.06 10.49 -26.84
C THR A 14 6.05 11.48 -26.22
N THR A 15 5.87 12.76 -26.52
CA THR A 15 6.58 13.87 -25.87
C THR A 15 5.90 14.39 -24.60
N ASN A 16 4.76 13.81 -24.20
CA ASN A 16 4.00 14.27 -23.03
C ASN A 16 4.67 13.82 -21.73
N LEU A 17 5.10 14.79 -20.91
CA LEU A 17 5.77 14.55 -19.63
C LEU A 17 4.83 14.68 -18.41
N LYS A 18 3.54 14.98 -18.60
CA LYS A 18 2.60 15.25 -17.50
C LYS A 18 2.29 13.97 -16.72
N THR A 19 2.38 14.03 -15.40
CA THR A 19 2.17 12.87 -14.52
C THR A 19 1.02 13.05 -13.53
N ALA A 20 0.42 14.24 -13.46
CA ALA A 20 -0.56 14.58 -12.43
C ALA A 20 -1.84 13.72 -12.42
N HIS A 21 -2.17 13.06 -13.52
CA HIS A 21 -3.34 12.19 -13.65
C HIS A 21 -3.08 10.75 -13.19
N TYR A 22 -1.82 10.37 -12.98
CA TYR A 22 -1.49 9.04 -12.48
C TYR A 22 -1.77 8.92 -10.98
N PRO A 23 -2.04 7.70 -10.48
CA PRO A 23 -2.19 7.45 -9.06
C PRO A 23 -0.90 7.84 -8.32
N LYS A 24 -1.08 8.46 -7.15
CA LYS A 24 0.03 8.91 -6.29
C LYS A 24 0.38 7.88 -5.21
N GLU A 25 -0.44 6.85 -5.03
CA GLU A 25 -0.30 5.88 -3.96
C GLU A 25 -0.67 4.47 -4.44
N TYR A 26 -0.03 3.46 -3.85
CA TYR A 26 -0.30 2.05 -4.05
C TYR A 26 0.11 1.24 -2.82
N LEU A 27 -0.85 0.55 -2.19
CA LEU A 27 -0.62 -0.18 -0.93
C LEU A 27 0.09 0.70 0.12
N ASP A 28 -0.43 1.91 0.31
CA ASP A 28 0.07 2.92 1.26
C ASP A 28 1.51 3.41 1.01
N LEU A 29 2.05 3.14 -0.18
CA LEU A 29 3.35 3.64 -0.63
C LEU A 29 3.18 4.64 -1.76
N ASP A 30 4.06 5.63 -1.79
CA ASP A 30 4.06 6.67 -2.80
C ASP A 30 4.45 6.13 -4.16
N VAL A 31 3.67 6.53 -5.16
CA VAL A 31 3.89 6.21 -6.55
C VAL A 31 4.26 7.47 -7.31
N LYS A 32 5.41 7.42 -7.98
CA LYS A 32 5.85 8.49 -8.88
C LYS A 32 6.05 7.91 -10.27
N PHE A 33 5.44 8.57 -11.24
CA PHE A 33 5.66 8.32 -12.66
C PHE A 33 6.62 9.38 -13.20
N SER A 34 7.49 9.00 -14.12
CA SER A 34 8.36 9.95 -14.81
C SER A 34 8.60 9.54 -16.26
N PHE A 35 8.55 10.53 -17.12
CA PHE A 35 8.84 10.42 -18.55
C PHE A 35 10.06 11.25 -18.94
N GLY A 36 10.77 11.85 -17.97
CA GLY A 36 11.85 12.82 -18.17
C GLY A 36 11.53 14.21 -17.59
N MET A 37 12.55 15.07 -17.48
CA MET A 37 12.43 16.47 -17.05
C MET A 37 12.90 17.38 -18.18
N GLY A 38 12.02 18.25 -18.67
CA GLY A 38 12.27 19.12 -19.84
C GLY A 38 12.19 18.39 -21.18
N THR A 39 12.84 17.23 -21.31
CA THR A 39 12.83 16.38 -22.51
C THR A 39 12.45 14.94 -22.19
N PRO A 40 11.88 14.17 -23.14
CA PRO A 40 11.60 12.75 -22.95
C PRO A 40 12.86 11.95 -22.60
N ALA A 41 12.79 11.18 -21.51
CA ALA A 41 13.85 10.29 -21.09
C ALA A 41 13.95 9.06 -22.01
N LYS A 42 15.15 8.51 -22.16
CA LYS A 42 15.38 7.21 -22.82
C LYS A 42 14.72 6.05 -22.07
N ILE A 43 14.64 6.17 -20.76
CA ILE A 43 13.99 5.22 -19.86
C ILE A 43 12.92 5.97 -19.09
N SER A 44 11.66 5.65 -19.33
CA SER A 44 10.56 6.10 -18.45
C SER A 44 10.50 5.17 -17.25
N TRP A 45 10.01 5.66 -16.11
CA TRP A 45 9.91 4.83 -14.92
C TRP A 45 8.67 5.11 -14.06
N ILE A 46 8.29 4.09 -13.29
CA ILE A 46 7.28 4.16 -12.23
C ILE A 46 7.96 3.67 -10.97
N SER A 47 8.05 4.50 -9.94
CA SER A 47 8.68 4.16 -8.67
C SER A 47 7.62 4.09 -7.58
N ILE A 48 7.61 2.99 -6.82
CA ILE A 48 6.82 2.78 -5.61
C ILE A 48 7.80 2.76 -4.44
N HIS A 49 7.67 3.70 -3.51
CA HIS A 49 8.64 3.96 -2.45
C HIS A 49 7.96 4.52 -1.20
N ASN A 50 8.69 4.56 -0.09
CA ASN A 50 8.24 5.22 1.13
C ASN A 50 8.69 6.70 1.06
N ASN A 51 7.79 7.66 1.31
CA ASN A 51 8.10 9.09 1.37
C ASN A 51 9.14 9.45 2.43
N ASP A 52 9.30 8.63 3.49
CA ASP A 52 10.35 8.82 4.47
C ASP A 52 11.70 8.26 3.96
N ILE A 53 12.16 8.88 2.86
CA ILE A 53 13.36 8.51 2.08
C ILE A 53 14.63 8.45 2.95
N ARG A 54 14.60 9.06 4.14
CA ARG A 54 15.76 9.08 5.06
C ARG A 54 16.17 7.67 5.51
N ASN A 55 15.25 6.69 5.45
CA ASN A 55 15.48 5.36 6.02
C ASN A 55 15.46 4.21 5.00
N THR A 56 15.32 4.47 3.68
CA THR A 56 15.10 3.38 2.69
C THR A 56 16.35 2.89 1.96
N LYS A 57 17.57 3.14 2.45
CA LYS A 57 18.85 2.72 1.78
C LYS A 57 18.91 2.95 0.26
N GLY A 58 18.19 3.96 -0.24
CA GLY A 58 18.05 4.21 -1.68
C GLY A 58 17.37 3.08 -2.49
N ILE A 59 16.66 2.14 -1.87
CA ILE A 59 15.92 1.07 -2.55
C ILE A 59 14.45 1.42 -2.80
N ASN A 60 13.85 0.86 -3.85
CA ASN A 60 12.42 1.02 -4.18
C ASN A 60 11.88 -0.12 -5.07
N CYS A 61 10.57 -0.27 -5.20
CA CYS A 61 10.02 -1.08 -6.29
C CYS A 61 9.90 -0.19 -7.54
N VAL A 62 10.41 -0.65 -8.68
CA VAL A 62 10.42 0.20 -9.88
C VAL A 62 10.05 -0.57 -11.14
N TYR A 63 9.21 0.03 -11.98
CA TYR A 63 9.12 -0.33 -13.39
C TYR A 63 10.05 0.59 -14.19
N LEU A 64 10.91 -0.01 -15.02
CA LEU A 64 11.82 0.67 -15.93
C LEU A 64 11.48 0.28 -17.36
N TYR A 65 11.09 1.25 -18.19
CA TYR A 65 10.78 1.00 -19.59
C TYR A 65 11.89 1.53 -20.50
N TYR A 66 12.71 0.61 -21.00
CA TYR A 66 13.76 0.85 -21.99
C TYR A 66 13.11 0.93 -23.38
N LYS A 67 12.94 2.17 -23.87
CA LYS A 67 12.08 2.47 -25.02
C LYS A 67 12.63 1.95 -26.34
N ASP A 68 13.95 2.06 -26.51
CA ASP A 68 14.70 1.69 -27.71
C ASP A 68 14.61 0.19 -28.03
N ILE A 69 14.61 -0.64 -26.99
CA ILE A 69 14.51 -2.11 -27.11
C ILE A 69 13.13 -2.66 -26.72
N ASN A 70 12.16 -1.79 -26.44
CA ASN A 70 10.79 -2.14 -26.03
C ASN A 70 10.73 -3.15 -24.87
N LEU A 71 11.52 -2.90 -23.83
CA LEU A 71 11.66 -3.78 -22.66
C LEU A 71 11.14 -3.07 -21.40
N LEU A 72 10.16 -3.68 -20.74
CA LEU A 72 9.66 -3.26 -19.43
C LEU A 72 10.18 -4.21 -18.35
N ILE A 73 10.98 -3.71 -17.42
CA ILE A 73 11.47 -4.47 -16.28
C ILE A 73 10.75 -4.01 -15.01
N LEU A 74 10.17 -4.94 -14.26
CA LEU A 74 9.86 -4.76 -12.84
C LEU A 74 11.09 -5.17 -12.04
N ALA A 75 11.62 -4.27 -11.21
CA ALA A 75 12.88 -4.44 -10.52
C ALA A 75 12.80 -4.13 -9.02
N TYR A 76 13.68 -4.81 -8.29
CA TYR A 76 14.22 -4.35 -7.01
C TYR A 76 15.16 -3.18 -7.34
N GLY A 77 14.62 -1.96 -7.29
CA GLY A 77 15.30 -0.77 -7.75
C GLY A 77 16.32 -0.24 -6.75
N ILE A 78 17.39 0.33 -7.27
CA ILE A 78 18.41 1.08 -6.53
C ILE A 78 18.47 2.46 -7.16
N MET A 79 18.31 3.50 -6.34
CA MET A 79 18.36 4.89 -6.77
C MET A 79 19.78 5.25 -7.19
N GLU A 80 19.94 5.82 -8.38
CA GLU A 80 21.26 6.15 -8.94
C GLU A 80 22.06 7.18 -8.13
N ALA A 81 21.38 8.00 -7.33
CA ALA A 81 22.03 8.96 -6.44
C ALA A 81 22.56 8.32 -5.14
N PHE A 82 22.17 7.07 -4.86
CA PHE A 82 22.63 6.33 -3.70
C PHE A 82 23.99 5.69 -4.03
N VAL A 83 25.03 6.13 -3.32
CA VAL A 83 26.42 5.70 -3.56
C VAL A 83 27.01 5.26 -2.23
N GLY A 84 27.40 3.97 -2.15
CA GLY A 84 27.98 3.39 -0.95
C GLY A 84 26.92 3.09 0.12
N GLY A 85 26.90 1.84 0.59
CA GLY A 85 25.94 1.34 1.58
C GLY A 85 25.30 0.03 1.12
N ASP A 86 24.73 -0.71 2.08
CA ASP A 86 23.93 -1.88 1.79
C ASP A 86 22.64 -1.45 1.07
N THR A 87 22.10 -2.28 0.17
CA THR A 87 20.85 -1.99 -0.56
C THR A 87 19.83 -3.09 -0.29
N TRP A 88 19.59 -3.97 -1.27
CA TRP A 88 18.74 -5.13 -1.10
C TRP A 88 19.48 -6.25 -0.36
N SER A 89 18.72 -7.13 0.32
CA SER A 89 19.27 -8.26 1.05
C SER A 89 19.99 -9.27 0.14
N ASN A 90 20.85 -10.10 0.73
CA ASN A 90 21.51 -11.20 0.02
C ASN A 90 20.51 -12.12 -0.69
N GLU A 91 19.32 -12.33 -0.09
CA GLU A 91 18.23 -13.08 -0.72
C GLU A 91 17.86 -12.51 -2.10
N VAL A 92 17.84 -11.20 -2.26
CA VAL A 92 17.57 -10.58 -3.56
C VAL A 92 18.77 -10.72 -4.49
N SER A 93 19.97 -10.36 -4.03
CA SER A 93 21.15 -10.30 -4.88
C SER A 93 21.65 -11.67 -5.36
N GLU A 94 21.43 -12.73 -4.57
CA GLU A 94 21.83 -14.09 -4.92
C GLU A 94 20.83 -14.78 -5.89
N ASN A 95 19.55 -14.40 -5.83
CA ASN A 95 18.49 -15.07 -6.60
C ASN A 95 18.06 -14.32 -7.87
N ASN A 96 18.51 -13.09 -8.05
CA ASN A 96 18.08 -12.25 -9.17
C ASN A 96 19.32 -11.64 -9.85
N PRO A 97 19.42 -11.69 -11.19
CA PRO A 97 20.49 -10.97 -11.88
C PRO A 97 20.27 -9.47 -11.77
N THR A 98 21.35 -8.71 -11.72
CA THR A 98 21.32 -7.27 -11.97
C THR A 98 20.80 -6.99 -13.39
N ILE A 99 20.32 -5.78 -13.64
CA ILE A 99 19.91 -5.36 -14.99
C ILE A 99 21.11 -5.42 -15.95
N SER A 100 22.31 -5.06 -15.51
CA SER A 100 23.53 -5.20 -16.34
C SER A 100 23.77 -6.66 -16.76
N GLN A 101 23.71 -7.60 -15.83
CA GLN A 101 23.86 -9.04 -16.13
C GLN A 101 22.71 -9.54 -17.01
N TYR A 102 21.48 -9.09 -16.77
CA TYR A 102 20.35 -9.45 -17.62
C TYR A 102 20.55 -8.98 -19.06
N PHE A 103 21.02 -7.75 -19.26
CA PHE A 103 21.32 -7.23 -20.59
C PHE A 103 22.44 -8.01 -21.28
N GLU A 104 23.51 -8.33 -20.55
CA GLU A 104 24.61 -9.14 -21.06
C GLU A 104 24.15 -10.55 -21.48
N HIS A 105 23.47 -11.27 -20.57
CA HIS A 105 22.96 -12.62 -20.84
C HIS A 105 21.99 -12.69 -22.03
N ASN A 106 21.26 -11.59 -22.30
CA ASN A 106 20.32 -11.51 -23.41
C ASN A 106 20.89 -10.76 -24.63
N SER A 107 22.20 -10.48 -24.66
CA SER A 107 22.87 -9.77 -25.77
C SER A 107 22.23 -8.41 -26.14
N LEU A 108 21.74 -7.68 -25.12
CA LEU A 108 21.10 -6.37 -25.26
C LEU A 108 22.10 -5.19 -25.14
N GLY A 109 23.40 -5.49 -25.00
CA GLY A 109 24.44 -4.49 -24.80
C GLY A 109 24.53 -4.02 -23.34
N LYS A 110 24.94 -2.76 -23.12
CA LYS A 110 24.99 -2.17 -21.78
C LYS A 110 23.73 -1.34 -21.52
N PRO A 111 23.05 -1.49 -20.37
CA PRO A 111 21.90 -0.65 -20.04
C PRO A 111 22.34 0.82 -19.91
N TYR A 112 21.50 1.74 -20.39
CA TYR A 112 21.80 3.17 -20.35
C TYR A 112 21.88 3.72 -18.91
N ARG A 113 21.04 3.24 -18.00
CA ARG A 113 21.01 3.53 -16.54
C ARG A 113 20.42 2.35 -15.77
N TYR A 114 20.47 2.40 -14.44
CA TYR A 114 19.87 1.46 -13.49
C TYR A 114 20.48 0.05 -13.54
N GLY A 115 21.70 -0.07 -14.04
CA GLY A 115 22.37 -1.35 -14.23
C GLY A 115 22.51 -2.19 -12.95
N ASP A 116 22.60 -1.54 -11.80
CA ASP A 116 22.82 -2.19 -10.50
C ASP A 116 21.52 -2.68 -9.84
N SER A 117 20.35 -2.26 -10.33
CA SER A 117 19.06 -2.78 -9.85
C SER A 117 18.90 -4.25 -10.23
N PHE A 118 18.09 -5.01 -9.48
CA PHE A 118 17.89 -6.45 -9.74
C PHE A 118 16.56 -6.72 -10.46
N VAL A 119 16.58 -7.60 -11.46
CA VAL A 119 15.39 -7.96 -12.26
C VAL A 119 14.47 -8.88 -11.48
N TYR A 120 13.25 -8.43 -11.18
CA TYR A 120 12.20 -9.30 -10.63
C TYR A 120 11.40 -9.98 -11.75
N LYS A 121 10.93 -9.19 -12.72
CA LYS A 121 10.23 -9.67 -13.93
C LYS A 121 10.57 -8.81 -15.13
N ALA A 122 10.57 -9.40 -16.32
CA ALA A 122 10.82 -8.72 -17.57
C ALA A 122 9.69 -9.01 -18.57
N TYR A 123 9.19 -7.96 -19.21
CA TYR A 123 8.08 -8.02 -20.13
C TYR A 123 8.38 -7.26 -21.42
N GLN A 124 7.81 -7.73 -22.52
CA GLN A 124 7.71 -6.99 -23.76
C GLN A 124 6.28 -6.45 -23.91
N PRO A 125 6.07 -5.12 -23.90
CA PRO A 125 4.77 -4.53 -24.18
C PRO A 125 4.41 -4.68 -25.67
N LYS A 126 3.17 -5.10 -25.95
CA LYS A 126 2.55 -5.12 -27.29
C LYS A 126 1.33 -4.20 -27.28
N ILE A 127 1.29 -3.27 -28.22
CA ILE A 127 0.20 -2.29 -28.35
C ILE A 127 -0.77 -2.79 -29.41
N GLU A 128 -2.04 -2.97 -29.02
CA GLU A 128 -3.13 -3.37 -29.90
C GLU A 128 -4.35 -2.49 -29.60
N ASN A 129 -4.85 -1.74 -30.59
CA ASN A 129 -6.06 -0.91 -30.44
C ASN A 129 -6.05 0.01 -29.19
N GLN A 130 -4.94 0.70 -28.93
CA GLN A 130 -4.75 1.55 -27.74
C GLN A 130 -4.80 0.80 -26.38
N SER A 131 -4.81 -0.53 -26.40
CA SER A 131 -4.57 -1.37 -25.23
C SER A 131 -3.14 -1.92 -25.25
N VAL A 132 -2.61 -2.25 -24.08
CA VAL A 132 -1.25 -2.80 -23.95
C VAL A 132 -1.34 -4.18 -23.32
N LYS A 133 -0.84 -5.19 -24.05
CA LYS A 133 -0.59 -6.54 -23.56
C LYS A 133 0.86 -6.67 -23.14
N PHE A 134 1.14 -7.49 -22.14
CA PHE A 134 2.49 -7.73 -21.64
C PHE A 134 2.86 -9.19 -21.90
N ILE A 135 3.93 -9.42 -22.65
CA ILE A 135 4.49 -10.76 -22.88
C ILE A 135 5.61 -10.99 -21.88
N ASN A 136 5.54 -12.03 -21.07
CA ASN A 136 6.61 -12.38 -20.14
C ASN A 136 7.80 -12.96 -20.91
N LEU A 137 8.97 -12.34 -20.77
CA LEU A 137 10.15 -12.69 -21.55
C LEU A 137 10.81 -14.00 -21.10
N LYS A 138 10.42 -14.57 -19.95
CA LYS A 138 10.94 -15.87 -19.48
C LYS A 138 10.26 -17.05 -20.18
N ASN A 139 8.97 -16.94 -20.49
CA ASN A 139 8.19 -18.05 -21.06
C ASN A 139 7.49 -17.70 -22.39
N ASN A 140 7.63 -16.47 -22.86
CA ASN A 140 7.01 -15.93 -24.08
C ASN A 140 5.48 -16.01 -24.11
N LEU A 141 4.83 -16.04 -22.95
CA LEU A 141 3.37 -16.06 -22.84
C LEU A 141 2.82 -14.68 -22.45
N GLU A 142 1.63 -14.37 -22.95
CA GLU A 142 0.88 -13.21 -22.50
C GLU A 142 0.52 -13.34 -21.01
N VAL A 143 0.78 -12.27 -20.26
CA VAL A 143 0.45 -12.20 -18.83
C VAL A 143 -0.94 -11.62 -18.67
N LYS A 144 -1.85 -12.41 -18.10
CA LYS A 144 -3.19 -11.94 -17.74
C LYS A 144 -3.12 -10.83 -16.71
N ARG A 145 -4.09 -9.91 -16.74
CA ARG A 145 -4.18 -8.74 -15.86
C ARG A 145 -4.07 -9.11 -14.37
N GLU A 146 -4.70 -10.19 -13.95
CA GLU A 146 -4.68 -10.65 -12.55
C GLU A 146 -3.27 -11.05 -12.13
N GLN A 147 -2.59 -11.84 -12.97
CA GLN A 147 -1.22 -12.28 -12.71
C GLN A 147 -0.23 -11.10 -12.72
N PHE A 148 -0.39 -10.16 -13.64
CA PHE A 148 0.46 -8.96 -13.71
C PHE A 148 0.35 -8.11 -12.44
N ASN A 149 -0.87 -7.85 -11.95
CA ASN A 149 -1.04 -7.12 -10.68
C ASN A 149 -0.55 -7.94 -9.48
N LYS A 150 -0.70 -9.27 -9.51
CA LYS A 150 -0.19 -10.15 -8.45
C LYS A 150 1.34 -10.07 -8.34
N GLU A 151 2.05 -10.04 -9.46
CA GLU A 151 3.51 -9.92 -9.49
C GLU A 151 3.97 -8.57 -8.90
N LEU A 152 3.29 -7.47 -9.24
CA LEU A 152 3.56 -6.18 -8.60
C LEU A 152 3.28 -6.21 -7.09
N ASN A 153 2.13 -6.74 -6.67
CA ASN A 153 1.76 -6.86 -5.26
C ASN A 153 2.80 -7.62 -4.46
N GLN A 154 3.27 -8.77 -4.97
CA GLN A 154 4.26 -9.59 -4.28
C GLN A 154 5.56 -8.84 -4.04
N LEU A 155 6.05 -8.09 -5.03
CA LEU A 155 7.25 -7.28 -4.87
C LEU A 155 7.04 -6.14 -3.87
N VAL A 156 5.90 -5.44 -3.96
CA VAL A 156 5.58 -4.31 -3.06
C VAL A 156 5.40 -4.78 -1.61
N GLU A 157 4.74 -5.92 -1.39
CA GLU A 157 4.63 -6.54 -0.07
C GLU A 157 6.00 -6.96 0.49
N PHE A 158 6.88 -7.50 -0.35
CA PHE A 158 8.24 -7.83 0.05
C PHE A 158 9.04 -6.58 0.43
N TYR A 159 8.99 -5.53 -0.38
CA TYR A 159 9.63 -4.26 -0.08
C TYR A 159 9.10 -3.65 1.23
N GLY A 160 7.78 -3.65 1.44
CA GLY A 160 7.18 -3.22 2.70
C GLY A 160 7.72 -3.98 3.91
N LYS A 161 7.94 -5.30 3.79
CA LYS A 161 8.57 -6.10 4.85
C LYS A 161 10.02 -5.67 5.14
N ILE A 162 10.81 -5.38 4.11
CA ILE A 162 12.21 -4.94 4.24
C ILE A 162 12.30 -3.55 4.87
N ILE A 163 11.55 -2.57 4.37
CA ILE A 163 11.54 -1.22 4.96
C ILE A 163 11.12 -1.28 6.43
N ASN A 164 10.12 -2.11 6.74
CA ASN A 164 9.71 -2.33 8.11
C ASN A 164 10.80 -3.01 8.96
N LEU A 165 11.62 -3.92 8.39
CA LEU A 165 12.80 -4.51 9.06
C LEU A 165 13.90 -3.49 9.35
N GLU A 166 14.04 -2.47 8.51
CA GLU A 166 15.09 -1.47 8.69
C GLU A 166 14.70 -0.42 9.72
N ILE A 167 13.43 0.02 9.70
CA ILE A 167 12.85 0.85 10.77
C ILE A 167 12.97 0.13 12.14
N ARG A 168 12.88 -1.20 12.19
CA ARG A 168 13.09 -2.04 13.39
C ARG A 168 14.48 -1.99 14.01
N ASN A 169 15.52 -1.62 13.27
CA ASN A 169 16.89 -1.59 13.80
C ASN A 169 17.22 -0.28 14.53
N GLU A 170 16.45 0.79 14.30
CA GLU A 170 16.60 2.07 15.00
C GLU A 170 15.65 2.21 16.20
N GLU A 171 14.50 1.50 16.24
CA GLU A 171 13.59 1.46 17.40
C GLU A 171 13.04 0.04 17.67
N SER A 172 13.09 -0.36 18.96
CA SER A 172 12.87 -1.68 19.58
C SER A 172 11.94 -2.73 18.92
N SER A 173 12.27 -4.01 19.14
CA SER A 173 11.79 -5.26 18.51
C SER A 173 10.30 -5.63 18.61
N TYR A 174 9.39 -4.71 18.93
CA TYR A 174 7.95 -4.99 19.12
C TYR A 174 7.11 -4.85 17.83
N SER A 175 7.66 -4.23 16.78
CA SER A 175 6.88 -3.68 15.65
C SER A 175 6.57 -4.64 14.49
N GLN A 176 7.26 -5.78 14.35
CA GLN A 176 6.98 -6.75 13.27
C GLN A 176 5.66 -7.51 13.48
N GLY A 177 5.39 -7.91 14.72
CA GLY A 177 4.10 -8.49 15.11
C GLY A 177 3.00 -7.45 15.04
N LEU A 178 3.26 -6.23 15.53
CA LEU A 178 2.27 -5.15 15.61
C LEU A 178 1.75 -4.70 14.23
N PHE A 179 2.61 -4.54 13.21
CA PHE A 179 2.18 -4.10 11.88
C PHE A 179 1.42 -5.19 11.10
N TYR A 180 1.85 -6.46 11.16
CA TYR A 180 1.08 -7.56 10.58
C TYR A 180 -0.27 -7.68 11.29
N MET A 181 -0.28 -7.52 12.62
CA MET A 181 -1.50 -7.45 13.40
C MET A 181 -2.34 -6.20 13.11
N GLU A 182 -1.76 -5.06 12.74
CA GLU A 182 -2.46 -3.84 12.32
C GLU A 182 -3.13 -3.98 10.96
N SER A 183 -2.41 -4.53 9.98
CA SER A 183 -2.99 -4.86 8.67
C SER A 183 -4.15 -5.87 8.78
N GLN A 184 -4.06 -6.77 9.77
CA GLN A 184 -5.11 -7.74 10.11
C GLN A 184 -5.99 -7.30 11.29
N LEU A 185 -5.88 -6.05 11.76
CA LEU A 185 -6.51 -5.63 13.01
C LEU A 185 -8.02 -5.60 12.88
N GLU A 186 -8.51 -5.19 11.71
CA GLU A 186 -9.92 -5.29 11.35
C GLU A 186 -10.43 -6.72 11.49
N ASP A 187 -9.76 -7.66 10.83
CA ASP A 187 -10.13 -9.06 10.77
C ASP A 187 -10.07 -9.68 12.16
N PHE A 188 -9.05 -9.31 12.93
CA PHE A 188 -8.88 -9.74 14.30
C PHE A 188 -10.01 -9.22 15.20
N ILE A 189 -10.34 -7.93 15.12
CA ILE A 189 -11.42 -7.32 15.91
C ILE A 189 -12.76 -7.94 15.55
N ILE A 190 -13.05 -8.12 14.26
CA ILE A 190 -14.30 -8.73 13.78
C ILE A 190 -14.40 -10.19 14.19
N LYS A 191 -13.33 -10.97 14.01
CA LYS A 191 -13.32 -12.40 14.38
C LYS A 191 -13.50 -12.61 15.88
N ASN A 192 -13.03 -11.67 16.69
CA ASN A 192 -13.15 -11.70 18.14
C ASN A 192 -14.24 -10.75 18.67
N TRP A 193 -15.16 -10.27 17.81
CA TRP A 193 -16.05 -9.15 18.12
C TRP A 193 -16.77 -9.31 19.45
N GLU A 194 -17.46 -10.43 19.65
CA GLU A 194 -18.22 -10.75 20.87
C GLU A 194 -17.36 -10.79 22.15
N ASN A 195 -16.05 -11.01 22.02
CA ASN A 195 -15.10 -11.03 23.13
C ASN A 195 -14.49 -9.65 23.43
N THR A 196 -14.83 -8.61 22.67
CA THR A 196 -14.34 -7.24 22.86
C THR A 196 -15.37 -6.36 23.56
N GLU A 197 -14.92 -5.24 24.14
CA GLU A 197 -15.82 -4.20 24.65
C GLU A 197 -16.71 -3.61 23.54
N LEU A 198 -16.27 -3.66 22.27
CA LEU A 198 -17.09 -3.27 21.13
C LEU A 198 -18.28 -4.22 20.96
N GLY A 199 -18.03 -5.54 20.93
CA GLY A 199 -19.11 -6.52 20.77
C GLY A 199 -20.10 -6.55 21.91
N LYS A 200 -19.71 -6.13 23.12
CA LYS A 200 -20.68 -5.94 24.22
C LYS A 200 -21.67 -4.81 23.95
N LYS A 201 -21.26 -3.75 23.24
CA LYS A 201 -22.04 -2.53 23.01
C LYS A 201 -22.68 -2.45 21.62
N TYR A 202 -22.10 -3.09 20.62
CA TYR A 202 -22.38 -2.86 19.21
C TYR A 202 -22.62 -4.17 18.45
N ASP A 203 -23.63 -4.20 17.58
CA ASP A 203 -23.97 -5.29 16.66
C ASP A 203 -23.23 -5.11 15.33
N LEU A 204 -22.54 -6.15 14.86
CA LEU A 204 -22.12 -6.24 13.45
C LEU A 204 -23.35 -6.44 12.55
N ILE A 205 -23.26 -5.96 11.30
CA ILE A 205 -24.38 -5.97 10.36
C ILE A 205 -24.14 -7.01 9.28
N TYR A 206 -25.05 -7.99 9.19
CA TYR A 206 -25.00 -9.10 8.25
C TYR A 206 -26.18 -9.04 7.27
N GLU A 207 -25.98 -9.54 6.05
CA GLU A 207 -27.02 -9.76 5.04
C GLU A 207 -26.83 -11.14 4.43
N ASN A 208 -27.87 -11.98 4.43
CA ASN A 208 -27.80 -13.39 3.98
C ASN A 208 -26.70 -14.24 4.65
N GLY A 209 -26.30 -13.87 5.87
CA GLY A 209 -25.23 -14.54 6.61
C GLY A 209 -23.82 -13.98 6.36
N ASP A 210 -23.67 -13.07 5.39
CA ASP A 210 -22.39 -12.44 5.06
C ASP A 210 -22.24 -11.09 5.76
N LEU A 211 -21.03 -10.79 6.23
CA LEU A 211 -20.70 -9.49 6.84
C LEU A 211 -20.58 -8.42 5.75
N ILE A 212 -21.58 -7.55 5.63
CA ILE A 212 -21.67 -6.57 4.54
C ILE A 212 -21.08 -5.19 4.85
N ARG A 213 -20.73 -4.94 6.12
CA ARG A 213 -20.39 -3.58 6.60
C ARG A 213 -18.98 -3.46 7.18
N LYS A 214 -18.10 -4.32 6.69
CA LYS A 214 -16.64 -4.22 6.78
C LYS A 214 -16.11 -3.63 5.48
N GLN A 215 -15.14 -2.72 5.54
CA GLN A 215 -14.64 -1.97 4.38
C GLN A 215 -15.79 -1.40 3.53
N TYR A 216 -16.73 -0.76 4.21
CA TYR A 216 -17.97 -0.29 3.61
C TYR A 216 -17.68 0.87 2.66
N LYS A 217 -17.79 0.59 1.36
CA LYS A 217 -17.50 1.55 0.30
C LYS A 217 -18.57 2.62 0.23
N THR A 218 -18.12 3.87 0.18
CA THR A 218 -18.93 5.06 -0.11
C THR A 218 -18.38 5.76 -1.34
N ASP A 219 -19.06 6.80 -1.81
CA ASP A 219 -18.57 7.68 -2.89
C ASP A 219 -17.43 8.61 -2.44
N ILE A 220 -17.14 8.70 -1.14
CA ILE A 220 -16.14 9.61 -0.55
C ILE A 220 -14.99 8.88 0.18
N GLY A 221 -14.92 7.56 0.06
CA GLY A 221 -13.93 6.73 0.75
C GLY A 221 -14.52 5.43 1.27
N ILE A 222 -13.75 4.75 2.12
CA ILE A 222 -14.10 3.44 2.66
C ILE A 222 -14.16 3.59 4.19
N ILE A 223 -15.29 3.19 4.78
CA ILE A 223 -15.44 3.09 6.24
C ILE A 223 -14.89 1.73 6.66
N ASP A 224 -13.96 1.69 7.61
CA ASP A 224 -13.36 0.42 8.05
C ASP A 224 -14.41 -0.55 8.59
N ILE A 225 -15.19 -0.13 9.59
CA ILE A 225 -16.31 -0.91 10.13
C ILE A 225 -17.51 0.00 10.38
N LEU A 226 -18.67 -0.43 9.88
CA LEU A 226 -19.96 0.20 10.15
C LEU A 226 -20.83 -0.79 10.95
N ALA A 227 -21.19 -0.41 12.17
CA ALA A 227 -21.92 -1.23 13.12
C ALA A 227 -23.21 -0.54 13.60
N LYS A 228 -23.97 -1.21 14.49
CA LYS A 228 -25.18 -0.68 15.13
C LYS A 228 -25.06 -0.70 16.63
N ASP A 229 -25.43 0.38 17.30
CA ASP A 229 -25.55 0.41 18.76
C ASP A 229 -26.65 -0.52 19.24
N LYS A 230 -26.32 -1.42 20.17
CA LYS A 230 -27.27 -2.44 20.66
C LYS A 230 -28.48 -1.81 21.35
N LYS A 231 -28.30 -0.68 22.03
CA LYS A 231 -29.30 -0.01 22.87
C LYS A 231 -30.24 0.88 22.06
N ASN A 232 -29.70 1.77 21.23
CA ASN A 232 -30.48 2.78 20.53
C ASN A 232 -30.62 2.53 19.02
N LYS A 233 -29.91 1.53 18.48
CA LYS A 233 -29.91 1.16 17.05
C LYS A 233 -29.40 2.27 16.12
N ASN A 234 -28.67 3.25 16.64
CA ASN A 234 -27.94 4.22 15.82
C ASN A 234 -26.76 3.56 15.11
N HIS A 235 -26.37 4.08 13.95
CA HIS A 235 -25.16 3.68 13.25
C HIS A 235 -23.92 4.12 14.02
N VAL A 236 -22.91 3.25 13.98
CA VAL A 236 -21.61 3.47 14.61
C VAL A 236 -20.54 3.35 13.55
N VAL A 237 -19.84 4.45 13.27
CA VAL A 237 -18.71 4.51 12.34
C VAL A 237 -17.44 4.28 13.15
N ILE A 238 -16.66 3.28 12.78
CA ILE A 238 -15.44 2.90 13.48
C ILE A 238 -14.27 3.08 12.52
N GLU A 239 -13.30 3.91 12.92
CA GLU A 239 -12.08 4.21 12.18
C GLU A 239 -10.87 3.65 12.94
N LEU A 240 -10.01 2.89 12.26
CA LEU A 240 -8.80 2.33 12.85
C LEU A 240 -7.58 3.17 12.46
N LYS A 241 -6.92 3.75 13.48
CA LYS A 241 -5.65 4.46 13.33
C LYS A 241 -4.49 3.46 13.24
N ARG A 242 -4.31 2.86 12.06
CA ARG A 242 -3.28 1.83 11.79
C ARG A 242 -1.91 2.40 11.43
N ASN A 243 -1.87 3.58 10.79
CA ASN A 243 -0.65 4.35 10.47
C ASN A 243 -0.98 5.80 10.06
N GLN A 244 -2.17 6.27 10.44
CA GLN A 244 -2.66 7.59 10.12
C GLN A 244 -2.24 8.59 11.21
N THR A 245 -2.05 9.86 10.84
CA THR A 245 -1.94 10.90 11.85
C THR A 245 -3.28 11.07 12.57
N SER A 246 -3.26 11.60 13.80
CA SER A 246 -4.51 11.91 14.51
C SER A 246 -5.42 12.85 13.73
N ASP A 247 -4.83 13.76 12.96
CA ASP A 247 -5.55 14.74 12.15
C ASP A 247 -6.26 14.05 10.98
N ASP A 248 -5.58 13.10 10.32
CA ASP A 248 -6.16 12.29 9.24
C ASP A 248 -7.31 11.41 9.75
N THR A 249 -7.09 10.69 10.86
CA THR A 249 -8.12 9.82 11.47
C THR A 249 -9.35 10.62 11.89
N PHE A 250 -9.16 11.77 12.53
CA PHE A 250 -10.24 12.65 12.95
C PHE A 250 -11.02 13.20 11.73
N GLY A 251 -10.31 13.65 10.70
CA GLY A 251 -10.92 14.12 9.44
C GLY A 251 -11.71 13.03 8.71
N GLN A 252 -11.19 11.81 8.69
CA GLN A 252 -11.87 10.66 8.08
C GLN A 252 -13.15 10.28 8.84
N LEU A 253 -13.05 10.11 10.16
CA LEU A 253 -14.20 9.77 11.00
C LEU A 253 -15.34 10.79 10.83
N THR A 254 -15.03 12.08 10.98
CA THR A 254 -16.04 13.15 10.89
C THR A 254 -16.70 13.20 9.50
N ARG A 255 -15.91 13.00 8.44
CA ARG A 255 -16.41 12.91 7.07
C ARG A 255 -17.36 11.73 6.88
N TYR A 256 -16.99 10.55 7.36
CA TYR A 256 -17.81 9.34 7.24
C TYR A 256 -19.09 9.41 8.08
N MET A 257 -19.03 9.97 9.30
CA MET A 257 -20.22 10.22 10.11
C MET A 257 -21.19 11.17 9.40
N GLY A 258 -20.67 12.23 8.77
CA GLY A 258 -21.47 13.14 7.95
C GLY A 258 -22.13 12.44 6.76
N TRP A 259 -21.42 11.52 6.12
CA TRP A 259 -21.96 10.71 5.03
C TRP A 259 -23.09 9.79 5.49
N VAL A 260 -22.88 9.04 6.58
CA VAL A 260 -23.89 8.14 7.16
C VAL A 260 -25.13 8.92 7.57
N LYS A 261 -24.95 10.10 8.18
CA LYS A 261 -26.06 10.97 8.58
C LYS A 261 -26.95 11.37 7.41
N ARG A 262 -26.35 11.65 6.26
CA ARG A 262 -27.07 12.06 5.05
C ARG A 262 -27.68 10.88 4.29
N HIS A 263 -26.91 9.81 4.07
CA HIS A 263 -27.26 8.73 3.15
C HIS A 263 -27.99 7.57 3.81
N LEU A 264 -27.72 7.30 5.10
CA LEU A 264 -28.41 6.28 5.88
C LEU A 264 -29.49 6.89 6.80
N ASN A 265 -29.75 8.20 6.64
CA ASN A 265 -30.77 8.98 7.36
C ASN A 265 -30.74 8.82 8.89
N ASP A 266 -29.52 8.72 9.45
CA ASP A 266 -29.32 8.55 10.89
C ASP A 266 -28.77 9.84 11.51
N LYS A 267 -29.60 10.57 12.27
CA LYS A 267 -29.19 11.86 12.82
C LYS A 267 -28.23 11.75 14.01
N ASN A 268 -28.14 10.58 14.62
CA ASN A 268 -27.47 10.32 15.88
C ASN A 268 -26.30 9.33 15.70
N VAL A 269 -25.60 9.43 14.56
CA VAL A 269 -24.42 8.62 14.26
C VAL A 269 -23.38 8.80 15.36
N LYS A 270 -22.83 7.69 15.84
CA LYS A 270 -21.72 7.66 16.78
C LYS A 270 -20.40 7.37 16.07
N GLY A 271 -19.33 8.02 16.51
CA GLY A 271 -17.97 7.78 16.05
C GLY A 271 -17.19 6.91 17.02
N ILE A 272 -16.29 6.09 16.52
CA ILE A 272 -15.30 5.37 17.33
C ILE A 272 -13.95 5.45 16.64
N ILE A 273 -12.92 5.79 17.42
CA ILE A 273 -11.52 5.69 17.00
C ILE A 273 -10.88 4.53 17.73
N ILE A 274 -10.19 3.66 17.01
CA ILE A 274 -9.36 2.59 17.58
C ILE A 274 -7.89 2.91 17.29
N ALA A 275 -7.06 3.06 18.32
CA ALA A 275 -5.67 3.48 18.18
C ALA A 275 -4.72 2.72 19.11
N VAL A 276 -3.43 2.66 18.76
CA VAL A 276 -2.38 2.16 19.68
C VAL A 276 -2.20 3.09 20.88
N LYS A 277 -2.33 4.39 20.65
CA LYS A 277 -2.13 5.42 21.67
C LYS A 277 -3.06 6.60 21.47
N TYR A 278 -3.48 7.17 22.59
CA TYR A 278 -4.14 8.46 22.65
C TYR A 278 -3.06 9.55 22.73
N ASP A 279 -3.02 10.47 21.76
CA ASP A 279 -2.02 11.54 21.72
C ASP A 279 -2.67 12.93 21.83
N LYS A 280 -1.83 13.93 22.14
CA LYS A 280 -2.27 15.31 22.37
C LYS A 280 -2.99 15.93 21.17
N LYS A 281 -2.64 15.53 19.95
CA LYS A 281 -3.31 16.06 18.75
C LYS A 281 -4.76 15.61 18.70
N LEU A 282 -4.97 14.30 18.93
CA LEU A 282 -6.32 13.74 18.99
C LEU A 282 -7.13 14.34 20.14
N ASP A 283 -6.48 14.56 21.28
CA ASP A 283 -7.08 15.20 22.45
C ASP A 283 -7.59 16.61 22.15
N TYR A 284 -6.73 17.49 21.63
CA TYR A 284 -7.12 18.85 21.26
C TYR A 284 -8.19 18.89 20.16
N ALA A 285 -8.16 17.95 19.20
CA ALA A 285 -9.17 17.89 18.15
C ALA A 285 -10.56 17.54 18.69
N LEU A 286 -10.63 16.53 19.58
CA LEU A 286 -11.88 16.10 20.22
C LEU A 286 -12.39 17.12 21.25
N GLU A 287 -11.50 17.83 21.93
CA GLU A 287 -11.86 18.92 22.84
C GLU A 287 -12.52 20.08 22.10
N PHE A 288 -11.91 20.53 20.98
CA PHE A 288 -12.43 21.66 20.23
C PHE A 288 -13.73 21.35 19.47
N ALA A 289 -13.82 20.15 18.89
CA ALA A 289 -14.98 19.72 18.12
C ALA A 289 -15.58 18.46 18.76
N PRO A 290 -16.33 18.61 19.87
CA PRO A 290 -16.95 17.48 20.55
C PRO A 290 -18.17 16.96 19.75
N PHE A 291 -18.19 15.66 19.52
CA PHE A 291 -19.34 14.91 19.00
C PHE A 291 -19.42 13.57 19.73
N ASP A 292 -20.50 12.81 19.56
CA ASP A 292 -20.66 11.50 20.19
C ASP A 292 -19.58 10.54 19.66
N THR A 293 -18.46 10.44 20.39
CA THR A 293 -17.28 9.68 20.01
C THR A 293 -16.63 9.00 21.20
N GLU A 294 -16.23 7.75 20.99
CA GLU A 294 -15.41 6.99 21.93
C GLU A 294 -14.04 6.73 21.31
N VAL A 295 -12.99 6.73 22.13
CA VAL A 295 -11.66 6.27 21.71
C VAL A 295 -11.32 4.99 22.46
N PHE A 296 -11.02 3.94 21.71
CA PHE A 296 -10.54 2.67 22.22
C PHE A 296 -9.05 2.54 21.95
N ILE A 297 -8.32 2.13 22.99
CA ILE A 297 -6.91 1.81 22.88
C ILE A 297 -6.75 0.30 22.82
N TYR A 298 -6.07 -0.19 21.79
CA TYR A 298 -5.71 -1.61 21.70
C TYR A 298 -4.27 -1.82 22.12
N ASN A 299 -4.03 -2.98 22.73
CA ASN A 299 -2.71 -3.46 23.09
C ASN A 299 -2.54 -4.87 22.56
N VAL A 300 -1.36 -5.18 22.05
CA VAL A 300 -0.99 -6.53 21.62
C VAL A 300 -0.09 -7.13 22.68
N LEU A 301 -0.51 -8.25 23.26
CA LEU A 301 0.29 -9.01 24.21
C LEU A 301 0.43 -10.45 23.69
N PHE A 302 1.65 -10.83 23.33
CA PHE A 302 1.98 -12.18 22.89
C PHE A 302 2.86 -12.88 23.93
N THR A 303 2.43 -14.07 24.36
CA THR A 303 3.19 -14.92 25.28
C THR A 303 3.27 -16.33 24.72
N LEU A 304 4.49 -16.86 24.58
CA LEU A 304 4.76 -18.23 24.16
C LEU A 304 5.58 -18.91 25.25
N ASN A 305 5.03 -19.92 25.89
CA ASN A 305 5.71 -20.66 26.96
C ASN A 305 6.14 -22.03 26.44
N GLU A 306 7.41 -22.35 26.67
CA GLU A 306 7.93 -23.70 26.44
C GLU A 306 7.31 -24.68 27.44
N PHE A 307 6.90 -25.84 26.94
CA PHE A 307 6.50 -26.94 27.82
C PHE A 307 7.75 -27.57 28.43
N LYS A 308 7.91 -27.43 29.75
CA LYS A 308 8.88 -28.20 30.52
C LYS A 308 8.21 -29.43 31.11
N LYS A 309 8.83 -30.59 30.91
CA LYS A 309 8.48 -31.83 31.60
C LYS A 309 8.86 -31.75 33.07
#